data_AF-A0A8H7M1Q9-F1
#
_entry.id   AF-A0A8H7M1Q9-F1
#
_cell.length_a   1.000
_cell.length_b   1.000
_cell.length_c   1.000
_cell.angle_alpha   90.00
_cell.angle_beta   90.00
_cell.angle_gamma   90.00
#
_symmetry.space_group_name_H-M   'P 1'
#
loop_
_entity.id
_entity.type
_entity.pdbx_description
1 polymer ?
#
loop_
_entity_poly.entity_id
_entity_poly.type
_entity_poly.pdbx_seq_one_letter_code
_entity_poly.pdbx_strand_id
1 'polypeptide(L)'
;MLDGTISQTGRIWHQVHLTVLANGHSHSIPFLVCPIGNTPAILGMTWLTTEAPLIDWQQGLVTFPEQLQIASKEEADSNPLADLPPQYHEFAKVFGKEEFKVLPPHREYDISIDLVPDAKLSPGPYMA
;
A
#
# COMPACT_ATOMS: atom_id res chain seq x y z
N MET A 1 -6.03 12.88 -29.98
CA MET A 1 -6.21 11.51 -29.47
C MET A 1 -4.83 10.90 -29.24
N LEU A 2 -4.75 9.88 -28.40
CA LEU A 2 -3.48 9.25 -27.99
C LEU A 2 -2.77 8.52 -29.15
N ASP A 3 -3.45 8.33 -30.28
CA ASP A 3 -2.99 7.74 -31.53
C ASP A 3 -2.56 8.79 -32.59
N GLY A 4 -2.43 10.07 -32.21
CA GLY A 4 -2.06 11.16 -33.13
C GLY A 4 -3.19 11.68 -34.01
N THR A 5 -4.42 11.16 -33.89
CA THR A 5 -5.58 11.69 -34.62
C THR A 5 -6.23 12.85 -33.88
N ILE A 6 -6.87 13.76 -34.60
CA ILE A 6 -7.52 14.95 -34.03
C ILE A 6 -8.90 14.52 -33.51
N SER A 7 -9.19 14.69 -32.22
CA SER A 7 -10.52 14.36 -31.68
C SER A 7 -11.54 15.37 -32.19
N GLN A 8 -12.56 14.93 -32.93
CA GLN A 8 -13.63 15.83 -33.41
C GLN A 8 -14.62 16.26 -32.31
N THR A 9 -14.57 15.68 -31.11
CA THR A 9 -15.53 15.99 -30.04
C THR A 9 -14.85 15.92 -28.67
N GLY A 10 -14.29 17.05 -28.25
CA GLY A 10 -13.42 17.17 -27.07
C GLY A 10 -14.12 17.26 -25.72
N ARG A 11 -14.89 16.25 -25.31
CA ARG A 11 -15.32 16.16 -23.91
C ARG A 11 -15.47 14.69 -23.49
N ILE A 12 -14.95 14.39 -22.31
CA ILE A 12 -15.02 13.09 -21.61
C ILE A 12 -16.20 13.21 -20.64
N TRP A 13 -17.20 12.33 -20.70
CA TRP A 13 -18.39 12.45 -19.82
C TRP A 13 -18.90 11.16 -19.19
N HIS A 14 -18.27 10.01 -19.46
CA HIS A 14 -18.75 8.75 -18.92
C HIS A 14 -17.61 8.05 -18.20
N GLN A 15 -17.87 7.69 -16.95
CA GLN A 15 -17.01 6.83 -16.15
C GLN A 15 -17.72 5.49 -15.97
N VAL A 16 -17.01 4.40 -16.23
CA VAL A 16 -17.51 3.04 -16.04
C VAL A 16 -16.58 2.30 -15.08
N HIS A 17 -17.14 1.47 -14.21
CA HIS A 17 -16.32 0.56 -13.39
C HIS A 17 -16.16 -0.74 -14.15
N LEU A 18 -14.92 -1.08 -14.51
CA LEU A 18 -14.59 -2.34 -15.15
C LEU A 18 -13.80 -3.22 -14.18
N THR A 19 -14.09 -4.50 -14.22
CA THR A 19 -13.31 -5.51 -13.50
C THR A 19 -12.16 -5.96 -14.38
N VAL A 20 -10.94 -5.67 -13.96
CA VAL A 20 -9.70 -6.12 -14.60
C VAL A 20 -9.23 -7.39 -13.89
N LEU A 21 -9.11 -8.47 -14.66
CA LEU A 21 -8.56 -9.74 -14.20
C LEU A 21 -7.10 -9.82 -14.64
N ALA A 22 -6.18 -9.85 -13.67
CA ALA A 22 -4.74 -9.97 -13.93
C ALA A 22 -4.13 -10.99 -12.96
N ASN A 23 -3.56 -12.08 -13.49
CA ASN A 23 -2.93 -13.17 -12.72
C ASN A 23 -3.78 -13.72 -11.56
N GLY A 24 -5.09 -13.87 -11.76
CA GLY A 24 -6.00 -14.37 -10.72
C GLY A 24 -6.49 -13.31 -9.73
N HIS A 25 -5.94 -12.09 -9.78
CA HIS A 25 -6.42 -10.95 -9.01
C HIS A 25 -7.48 -10.18 -9.82
N SER A 26 -8.56 -9.80 -9.14
CA SER A 26 -9.70 -9.11 -9.72
C SER A 26 -9.79 -7.70 -9.11
N HIS A 27 -9.64 -6.67 -9.94
CA HIS A 27 -9.64 -5.28 -9.51
C HIS A 27 -10.76 -4.51 -10.19
N SER A 28 -11.62 -3.86 -9.42
CA SER A 28 -12.66 -2.97 -9.94
C SER A 28 -12.12 -1.55 -10.03
N ILE A 29 -11.95 -1.03 -11.24
CA ILE A 29 -11.26 0.25 -11.48
C ILE A 29 -12.16 1.17 -12.33
N PRO A 30 -12.22 2.47 -12.02
CA PRO A 30 -12.93 3.43 -12.85
C PRO A 30 -12.16 3.73 -14.15
N PHE A 31 -12.83 3.56 -15.29
CA PHE A 31 -12.35 3.94 -16.62
C PHE A 31 -13.10 5.16 -17.14
N LEU A 32 -12.36 6.09 -17.73
CA LEU A 32 -12.91 7.20 -18.49
C LEU A 32 -13.15 6.77 -19.93
N VAL A 33 -14.37 6.96 -20.42
CA VAL A 33 -14.74 6.59 -21.80
C VAL A 33 -14.40 7.75 -22.74
N CYS A 34 -13.51 7.49 -23.68
CA CYS A 34 -13.20 8.40 -24.78
C CYS A 34 -12.75 7.63 -26.03
N PRO A 35 -12.84 8.24 -27.23
CA PRO A 35 -12.25 7.66 -28.42
C PRO A 35 -10.73 7.57 -28.28
N ILE A 36 -10.19 6.36 -28.16
CA ILE A 36 -8.73 6.09 -28.00
C ILE A 36 -8.15 5.27 -29.17
N GLY A 37 -8.85 5.22 -30.30
CA GLY A 37 -8.43 4.48 -31.48
C GLY A 37 -8.63 2.97 -31.33
N ASN A 38 -7.63 2.18 -31.70
CA ASN A 38 -7.71 0.71 -31.76
C ASN A 38 -7.29 0.01 -30.45
N THR A 39 -7.05 0.77 -29.38
CA THR A 39 -6.67 0.23 -28.07
C THR A 39 -7.94 0.02 -27.24
N PRO A 40 -8.21 -1.18 -26.70
CA PRO A 40 -9.46 -1.45 -25.99
C PRO A 40 -9.57 -0.71 -24.66
N ALA A 41 -8.46 -0.58 -23.93
CA ALA A 41 -8.39 0.11 -22.65
C ALA A 41 -6.93 0.50 -22.35
N ILE A 42 -6.74 1.58 -21.58
CA ILE A 42 -5.41 2.02 -21.14
C ILE A 42 -5.43 2.08 -19.61
N LEU A 43 -4.51 1.35 -18.98
CA LEU A 43 -4.25 1.45 -17.56
C LEU A 43 -3.26 2.59 -17.32
N GLY A 44 -3.72 3.65 -16.67
CA GLY A 44 -2.91 4.84 -16.39
C GLY A 44 -2.07 4.72 -15.12
N MET A 45 -1.35 5.79 -14.82
CA MET A 45 -0.48 5.90 -13.65
C MET A 45 -1.22 5.68 -12.33
N THR A 46 -2.46 6.17 -12.19
CA THR A 46 -3.25 6.00 -10.96
C THR A 46 -3.43 4.53 -10.58
N TRP A 47 -3.64 3.68 -11.59
CA TRP A 47 -3.75 2.24 -11.36
C TRP A 47 -2.40 1.64 -10.98
N LEU A 48 -1.35 1.98 -11.75
CA LEU A 48 0.02 1.50 -11.51
C LEU A 48 0.55 1.85 -10.11
N THR A 49 0.27 3.04 -9.61
CA THR A 49 0.69 3.45 -8.27
C THR A 49 -0.11 2.79 -7.15
N THR A 50 -1.39 2.48 -7.41
CA THR A 50 -2.28 1.87 -6.41
C THR A 50 -1.98 0.39 -6.23
N GLU A 51 -1.89 -0.35 -7.34
CA GLU A 51 -1.65 -1.80 -7.28
C GLU A 51 -0.17 -2.16 -7.17
N ALA A 52 0.73 -1.19 -7.43
CA ALA A 52 2.19 -1.36 -7.41
C ALA A 52 2.68 -2.68 -8.03
N PRO A 53 2.24 -3.05 -9.25
CA PRO A 53 2.60 -4.32 -9.82
C PRO A 53 4.07 -4.33 -10.27
N LEU A 54 4.65 -5.52 -10.32
CA LEU A 54 5.92 -5.76 -10.98
C LEU A 54 5.67 -5.96 -12.48
N ILE A 55 6.31 -5.14 -13.32
CA ILE A 55 6.14 -5.18 -14.78
C ILE A 55 7.44 -5.63 -15.44
N ASP A 56 7.38 -6.75 -16.14
CA ASP A 56 8.43 -7.17 -17.07
C ASP A 56 8.11 -6.58 -18.45
N TRP A 57 8.79 -5.49 -18.79
CA TRP A 57 8.63 -4.80 -20.07
C TRP A 57 9.13 -5.58 -21.28
N GLN A 58 10.06 -6.52 -21.08
CA GLN A 58 10.62 -7.32 -22.18
C GLN A 58 9.67 -8.46 -22.56
N GLN A 59 9.02 -9.06 -21.56
CA GLN A 59 8.07 -10.17 -21.75
C GLN A 59 6.62 -9.69 -21.85
N GLY A 60 6.33 -8.43 -21.49
CA GLY A 60 4.97 -7.90 -21.43
C GLY A 60 4.14 -8.52 -20.31
N LEU A 61 4.78 -8.89 -19.19
CA LEU A 61 4.13 -9.53 -18.06
C LEU A 61 3.90 -8.55 -16.90
N VAL A 62 2.80 -8.75 -16.19
CA VAL A 62 2.43 -8.01 -14.97
C VAL A 62 2.24 -9.04 -13.86
N THR A 63 2.92 -8.88 -12.74
CA THR A 63 2.79 -9.74 -11.55
C THR A 63 2.53 -8.90 -10.30
N PHE A 64 1.91 -9.49 -9.29
CA PHE A 64 1.59 -8.82 -8.03
C PHE A 64 2.41 -9.46 -6.91
N PRO A 65 3.11 -8.67 -6.08
CA PRO A 65 3.76 -9.23 -4.90
C PRO A 65 2.68 -9.75 -3.95
N GLU A 66 2.90 -10.93 -3.37
CA GLU A 66 2.03 -11.46 -2.32
C GLU A 66 2.01 -10.45 -1.17
N GLN A 67 0.81 -9.99 -0.79
CA GLN A 67 0.64 -9.11 0.35
C GLN A 67 1.06 -9.89 1.59
N LEU A 68 2.28 -9.65 2.07
CA LEU A 68 2.71 -10.12 3.37
C LEU A 68 1.72 -9.55 4.38
N GLN A 69 0.90 -10.42 4.99
CA GLN A 69 0.06 -10.05 6.11
C GLN A 69 0.99 -9.72 7.28
N ILE A 70 1.44 -8.47 7.35
CA ILE A 70 2.10 -7.96 8.53
C ILE A 70 1.02 -7.99 9.61
N ALA A 71 1.23 -8.86 10.61
CA ALA A 71 0.29 -9.15 11.68
C ALA A 71 -0.43 -7.87 12.16
N SER A 72 -1.76 -7.90 12.11
CA SER A 72 -2.61 -6.87 12.69
C SER A 72 -2.26 -6.71 14.18
N LYS A 73 -2.32 -5.47 14.67
CA LYS A 73 -1.85 -5.02 16.00
C LYS A 73 -2.54 -5.68 17.20
N GLU A 74 -3.39 -6.69 17.00
CA GLU A 74 -4.36 -7.16 17.99
C GLU A 74 -4.41 -8.67 18.22
N GLU A 75 -3.54 -9.47 17.61
CA GLU A 75 -3.38 -10.88 17.99
C GLU A 75 -1.95 -11.13 18.45
N ALA A 76 -1.67 -10.75 19.69
CA ALA A 76 -0.53 -11.34 20.38
C ALA A 76 -0.85 -12.82 20.57
N ASP A 77 -0.28 -13.64 19.70
CA ASP A 77 -0.36 -15.09 19.73
C ASP A 77 -0.05 -15.57 21.16
N SER A 78 -0.81 -16.56 21.63
CA SER A 78 -0.60 -17.17 22.93
C SER A 78 0.72 -17.93 23.00
N ASN A 79 1.32 -18.25 21.85
CA ASN A 79 2.64 -18.87 21.76
C ASN A 79 3.54 -18.19 20.70
N PRO A 80 4.14 -17.02 20.98
CA PRO A 80 4.97 -16.28 20.03
C PRO A 80 6.27 -16.99 19.62
N LEU A 81 6.59 -18.14 20.24
CA LEU A 81 7.79 -18.92 19.96
C LEU A 81 7.61 -20.00 18.89
N ALA A 82 6.37 -20.29 18.49
CA ALA A 82 6.09 -21.28 17.45
C ALA A 82 6.65 -20.85 16.08
N ASP A 83 6.52 -19.56 15.75
CA ASP A 83 6.93 -19.01 14.46
C ASP A 83 8.33 -18.42 14.48
N LEU A 84 8.98 -18.37 15.64
CA LEU A 84 10.27 -17.72 15.81
C LEU A 84 11.43 -18.72 15.63
N PRO A 85 12.47 -18.40 14.83
CA PRO A 85 13.64 -19.26 14.72
C PRO A 85 14.29 -19.54 16.08
N PRO A 86 14.83 -20.76 16.33
CA PRO A 86 15.37 -21.16 17.64
C PRO A 86 16.43 -20.22 18.20
N GLN A 87 17.23 -19.60 17.34
CA GLN A 87 18.25 -18.63 17.74
C GLN A 87 17.72 -17.37 18.43
N TYR A 88 16.43 -17.05 18.28
CA TYR A 88 15.81 -15.91 18.96
C TYR A 88 14.99 -16.31 20.19
N HIS A 89 14.93 -17.60 20.52
CA HIS A 89 14.20 -18.08 21.71
C HIS A 89 14.81 -17.55 23.01
N GLU A 90 16.10 -17.20 23.02
CA GLU A 90 16.73 -16.52 24.17
C GLU A 90 16.11 -15.14 24.47
N PHE A 91 15.50 -14.50 23.47
CA PHE A 91 14.81 -13.21 23.58
C PHE A 91 13.29 -13.35 23.70
N ALA A 92 12.77 -14.54 23.96
CA ALA A 92 11.33 -14.82 24.11
C ALA A 92 10.59 -13.78 24.97
N LYS A 93 11.26 -13.32 26.03
CA LYS A 93 10.78 -12.33 26.99
C LYS A 93 10.40 -11.00 26.35
N VAL A 94 11.15 -10.56 25.33
CA VAL A 94 10.97 -9.29 24.61
C VAL A 94 9.66 -9.27 23.81
N PHE A 95 9.19 -10.45 23.40
CA PHE A 95 7.94 -10.60 22.66
C PHE A 95 6.71 -10.74 23.57
N GLY A 96 6.90 -10.70 24.90
CA GLY A 96 5.80 -10.73 25.87
C GLY A 96 5.06 -9.39 25.98
N LYS A 97 3.72 -9.44 26.15
CA LYS A 97 2.85 -8.26 26.32
C LYS A 97 3.30 -7.32 27.45
N GLU A 98 3.92 -7.86 28.48
CA GLU A 98 4.35 -7.10 29.66
C GLU A 98 5.60 -6.24 29.38
N GLU A 99 6.53 -6.71 28.53
CA GLU A 99 7.74 -5.94 28.20
C GLU A 99 7.47 -4.82 27.20
N PHE A 100 6.48 -4.98 26.31
CA PHE A 100 6.09 -3.94 25.34
C PHE A 100 5.51 -2.67 26.00
N LYS A 101 5.00 -2.77 27.24
CA LYS A 101 4.42 -1.62 27.97
C LYS A 101 5.48 -0.71 28.60
N VAL A 102 6.73 -1.14 28.66
CA VAL A 102 7.80 -0.42 29.34
C VAL A 102 8.73 0.16 28.29
N LEU A 103 8.94 1.48 28.33
CA LEU A 103 9.94 2.11 27.48
C LEU A 103 11.33 1.54 27.83
N PRO A 104 12.16 1.25 26.83
CA PRO A 104 13.55 0.89 27.10
C PRO A 104 14.23 2.00 27.92
N PRO A 105 15.22 1.66 28.76
CA PRO A 105 15.93 2.66 29.56
C PRO A 105 16.56 3.73 28.66
N HIS A 106 16.47 5.00 29.09
CA HIS A 106 17.08 6.14 28.41
C HIS A 106 18.58 5.88 28.16
N ARG A 107 19.07 6.30 26.99
CA ARG A 107 20.46 6.11 26.55
C ARG A 107 21.11 7.46 26.28
N GLU A 108 22.45 7.52 26.23
CA GLU A 108 23.20 8.76 25.98
C GLU A 108 22.88 9.41 24.62
N TYR A 109 22.35 8.63 23.67
CA TYR A 109 21.92 9.06 22.34
C TYR A 109 20.40 9.21 22.22
N ASP A 110 19.69 9.34 23.34
CA ASP A 110 18.26 9.62 23.31
C ASP A 110 18.02 11.09 22.99
N ILE A 111 17.48 11.34 21.79
CA ILE A 111 17.23 12.69 21.29
C ILE A 111 15.87 13.17 21.81
N SER A 112 15.88 14.21 22.64
CA SER A 112 14.65 14.87 23.05
C SER A 112 14.05 15.63 21.87
N ILE A 113 12.75 15.49 21.66
CA ILE A 113 12.00 16.38 20.75
C ILE A 113 11.58 17.58 21.60
N ASP A 114 12.26 18.70 21.41
CA ASP A 114 11.89 19.95 22.08
C ASP A 114 10.53 20.43 21.56
N LEU A 115 9.52 20.39 22.42
CA LEU A 115 8.20 20.92 22.10
C LEU A 115 8.21 22.44 22.30
N VAL A 116 7.75 23.17 21.29
CA VAL A 116 7.47 24.60 21.45
C VAL A 116 6.19 24.72 22.32
N PRO A 117 6.22 25.46 23.44
CA PRO A 117 5.03 25.65 24.26
C PRO A 117 3.89 26.27 23.41
N ASP A 118 2.68 25.76 23.60
CA ASP A 118 1.46 26.12 22.85
C ASP A 118 1.47 25.78 21.34
N ALA A 119 2.37 24.90 20.87
CA ALA A 119 2.34 24.41 19.51
C ALA A 119 1.03 23.67 19.21
N LYS A 120 0.24 24.22 18.28
CA LYS A 120 -1.00 23.62 17.81
C LYS A 120 -0.67 22.38 16.97
N LEU A 121 -0.92 21.19 17.52
CA LEU A 121 -0.87 19.94 16.75
C LEU A 121 -1.78 20.07 15.53
N SER A 122 -1.24 19.88 14.33
CA SER A 122 -2.06 19.89 13.13
C SER A 122 -3.08 18.75 13.24
N PRO A 123 -4.39 18.99 13.05
CA PRO A 123 -5.34 17.90 12.94
C PRO A 123 -4.88 17.02 11.77
N GLY A 124 -4.57 15.75 12.05
CA GLY A 124 -4.27 14.77 11.01
C GLY A 124 -5.46 14.64 10.04
N PRO A 125 -5.25 14.08 8.84
CA PRO A 125 -6.33 13.96 7.86
C PRO A 125 -7.50 13.23 8.49
N TYR A 126 -8.64 13.92 8.57
CA TYR A 126 -9.91 13.34 8.96
C TYR A 126 -10.23 12.26 7.92
N MET A 127 -10.00 10.99 8.26
CA MET A 127 -10.60 9.86 7.55
C MET A 127 -12.07 9.86 7.95
N ALA A 128 -12.91 10.41 7.07
CA ALA A 128 -14.36 10.28 7.09
C ALA A 128 -14.79 9.39 5.93
#